data_AF-A0A2R8B722-F1
#
_entry.id   AF-A0A2R8B722-F1
#
_cell.length_a   1.000
_cell.length_b   1.000
_cell.length_c   1.000
_cell.angle_alpha   90.00
_cell.angle_beta   90.00
_cell.angle_gamma   90.00
#
_symmetry.space_group_name_H-M   'P 1'
#
loop_
_entity.id
_entity.type
_entity.pdbx_description
1 polymer ?
#
loop_
_entity_poly.entity_id
_entity_poly.type
_entity_poly.pdbx_seq_one_letter_code
_entity_poly.pdbx_strand_id
1 'polypeptide(L)'
;MISIAVRTLLYIAFLAFPAILIMRYGEIANDALSGTQSGYASSGYASQVFGNVVAFDEVLSSRLVGRTRIPACSLVFVRLSANPPTKPPTITLNRNRSYRFGGAWQPTPMREATPVVDDLLGYCGEAIGKTAAAELRTALSSEGSYYTRDLVDGSVHVYAPTLRLAGRVRYLPYPH
;
A
#
# COMPACT_ATOMS: atom_id res chain seq x y z
N MET A 1 -37.54 0.50 52.45
CA MET A 1 -36.12 0.23 52.76
C MET A 1 -35.59 -0.77 51.74
N ILE A 2 -34.72 -0.34 50.82
CA ILE A 2 -34.16 -1.21 49.79
C ILE A 2 -33.01 -2.02 50.44
N SER A 3 -33.09 -3.34 50.36
CA SER A 3 -32.12 -4.28 50.94
C SER A 3 -30.71 -4.03 50.38
N ILE A 4 -29.70 -4.13 51.24
CA ILE A 4 -28.28 -3.91 50.92
C ILE A 4 -27.83 -4.74 49.70
N ALA A 5 -28.41 -5.94 49.51
CA ALA A 5 -28.13 -6.80 48.36
C ALA A 5 -28.52 -6.17 47.00
N VAL A 6 -29.57 -5.36 46.95
CA VAL A 6 -30.05 -4.70 45.72
C VAL A 6 -29.14 -3.53 45.35
N ARG A 7 -28.56 -2.84 46.33
CA ARG A 7 -27.58 -1.76 46.09
C ARG A 7 -26.28 -2.27 45.48
N THR A 8 -25.81 -3.45 45.91
CA THR A 8 -24.57 -4.04 45.38
C THR A 8 -24.70 -4.50 43.93
N LEU A 9 -25.84 -5.10 43.56
CA LEU A 9 -26.10 -5.52 42.17
C LEU A 9 -26.24 -4.34 41.20
N LEU A 10 -26.85 -3.23 41.65
CA LEU A 10 -26.93 -2.00 40.85
C LEU A 10 -25.55 -1.36 40.61
N TYR A 11 -24.64 -1.41 41.60
CA TYR A 11 -23.29 -0.86 41.46
C TYR A 11 -22.41 -1.65 40.46
N ILE A 12 -22.52 -2.99 40.44
CA ILE A 12 -21.76 -3.82 39.50
C ILE A 12 -22.25 -3.63 38.06
N ALA A 13 -23.57 -3.50 37.86
CA ALA A 13 -24.13 -3.21 36.54
C ALA A 13 -23.73 -1.82 36.00
N PHE A 14 -23.58 -0.81 36.88
CA PHE A 14 -23.18 0.53 36.48
C PHE A 14 -21.69 0.65 36.13
N LEU A 15 -20.82 -0.18 36.72
CA LEU A 15 -19.38 -0.18 36.43
C LEU A 15 -19.01 -1.03 35.21
N ALA A 16 -19.80 -2.04 34.85
CA ALA A 16 -19.54 -2.87 33.66
C ALA A 16 -19.97 -2.21 32.34
N PHE A 17 -20.98 -1.34 32.36
CA PHE A 17 -21.51 -0.67 31.17
C PHE A 17 -20.51 0.29 30.46
N PRO A 18 -19.73 1.14 31.15
CA PRO A 18 -18.76 2.01 30.48
C PRO A 18 -17.57 1.24 29.88
N ALA A 19 -17.16 0.11 30.47
CA ALA A 19 -16.04 -0.69 29.94
C ALA A 19 -16.36 -1.35 28.58
N ILE A 20 -17.61 -1.79 28.38
CA ILE A 20 -18.06 -2.37 27.11
C ILE A 20 -18.21 -1.28 26.03
N LEU A 21 -18.62 -0.06 26.41
CA LEU A 21 -18.67 1.09 25.49
C LEU A 21 -17.25 1.50 25.06
N ILE A 22 -16.28 1.60 25.97
CA ILE A 22 -14.89 1.98 25.63
C ILE A 22 -14.24 0.97 24.66
N MET A 23 -14.52 -0.33 24.80
CA MET A 23 -13.99 -1.34 23.87
C MET A 23 -14.64 -1.27 22.47
N ARG A 24 -15.92 -0.89 22.33
CA ARG A 24 -16.54 -0.69 21.01
C ARG A 24 -16.18 0.64 20.33
N TYR A 25 -15.83 1.68 21.09
CA TYR A 25 -15.39 2.96 20.53
C TYR A 25 -13.89 2.99 20.17
N GLY A 26 -13.08 2.06 20.70
CA GLY A 26 -11.66 1.96 20.36
C GLY A 26 -11.37 1.55 18.91
N GLU A 27 -12.23 0.72 18.30
CA GLU A 27 -12.08 0.32 16.89
C GLU A 27 -12.46 1.44 15.91
N ILE A 28 -13.43 2.30 16.27
CA ILE A 28 -13.85 3.41 15.39
C ILE A 28 -12.85 4.59 15.46
N ALA A 29 -12.19 4.80 16.60
CA ALA A 29 -11.16 5.84 16.73
C ALA A 29 -9.85 5.50 16.00
N ASN A 30 -9.54 4.22 15.80
CA ASN A 30 -8.40 3.82 14.99
C ASN A 30 -8.63 4.10 13.50
N ASP A 31 -9.86 4.04 12.99
CA ASP A 31 -10.14 4.39 11.59
C ASP A 31 -10.14 5.90 11.32
N ALA A 32 -10.39 6.72 12.35
CA ALA A 32 -10.25 8.18 12.25
C ALA A 32 -8.78 8.66 12.38
N LEU A 33 -7.92 7.86 13.02
CA LEU A 33 -6.46 8.08 13.11
C LEU A 33 -5.67 7.33 12.02
N SER A 34 -6.29 6.37 11.33
CA SER A 34 -5.66 5.59 10.23
C SER A 34 -5.57 6.37 8.92
N GLY A 35 -5.94 7.65 8.90
CA GLY A 35 -5.64 8.53 7.79
C GLY A 35 -6.08 7.92 6.47
N THR A 36 -7.36 7.58 6.35
CA THR A 36 -8.03 7.44 5.06
C THR A 36 -7.99 8.81 4.38
N GLN A 37 -6.82 9.20 3.86
CA GLN A 37 -6.68 10.15 2.77
C GLN A 37 -7.34 9.51 1.55
N SER A 38 -8.68 9.52 1.56
CA SER A 38 -9.58 9.26 0.44
C SER A 38 -9.54 10.44 -0.54
N GLY A 39 -8.35 10.96 -0.80
CA GLY A 39 -8.08 11.99 -1.78
C GLY A 39 -6.94 11.50 -2.64
N TYR A 40 -7.16 11.43 -3.94
CA TYR A 40 -6.21 11.05 -4.99
C TYR A 40 -6.18 9.59 -5.46
N ALA A 41 -7.08 8.70 -5.05
CA ALA A 41 -7.36 7.51 -5.87
C ALA A 41 -7.88 7.98 -7.23
N SER A 42 -6.99 8.15 -8.22
CA SER A 42 -7.39 8.36 -9.60
C SER A 42 -8.06 7.07 -10.05
N SER A 43 -9.38 7.00 -9.87
CA SER A 43 -10.21 5.84 -10.18
C SER A 43 -9.91 5.42 -11.61
N GLY A 44 -9.22 4.29 -11.77
CA GLY A 44 -8.82 3.75 -13.08
C GLY A 44 -7.31 3.61 -13.31
N TYR A 45 -6.44 4.31 -12.57
CA TYR A 45 -5.00 4.17 -12.80
C TYR A 45 -4.50 2.75 -12.46
N ALA A 46 -5.00 2.15 -11.38
CA ALA A 46 -4.74 0.75 -11.06
C ALA A 46 -5.21 -0.20 -12.17
N SER A 47 -6.43 -0.04 -12.67
CA SER A 47 -6.95 -0.86 -13.78
C SER A 47 -6.13 -0.68 -15.07
N GLN A 48 -5.64 0.54 -15.33
CA GLN A 48 -4.76 0.81 -16.49
C GLN A 48 -3.39 0.14 -16.35
N VAL A 49 -2.82 0.07 -15.15
CA VAL A 49 -1.52 -0.58 -14.90
C VAL A 49 -1.67 -2.09 -14.85
N PHE A 50 -2.68 -2.61 -14.15
CA PHE A 50 -2.76 -4.03 -13.77
C PHE A 50 -3.85 -4.83 -14.47
N GLY A 51 -4.89 -4.20 -15.05
CA GLY A 51 -6.15 -4.87 -15.42
C GLY A 51 -6.03 -6.08 -16.37
N ASN A 52 -4.98 -6.13 -17.20
CA ASN A 52 -4.70 -7.28 -18.08
C ASN A 52 -3.33 -7.92 -17.78
N VAL A 53 -2.76 -7.63 -16.62
CA VAL A 53 -1.39 -8.03 -16.24
C VAL A 53 -1.45 -8.96 -15.03
N VAL A 54 -2.16 -8.56 -13.97
CA VAL A 54 -2.36 -9.36 -12.76
C VAL A 54 -3.75 -9.10 -12.18
N ALA A 55 -4.40 -10.15 -11.68
CA ALA A 55 -5.65 -10.02 -10.94
C ALA A 55 -5.39 -9.49 -9.52
N PHE A 56 -6.18 -8.53 -9.08
CA PHE A 56 -6.09 -7.91 -7.76
C PHE A 56 -7.49 -7.70 -7.16
N ASP A 57 -7.57 -7.79 -5.84
CA ASP A 57 -8.83 -7.69 -5.10
C ASP A 57 -9.08 -6.27 -4.56
N GLU A 58 -8.01 -5.52 -4.28
CA GLU A 58 -8.09 -4.21 -3.62
C GLU A 58 -7.02 -3.25 -4.15
N VAL A 59 -7.35 -1.96 -4.21
CA VAL A 59 -6.39 -0.88 -4.48
C VAL A 59 -5.99 -0.25 -3.15
N LEU A 60 -4.73 -0.46 -2.74
CA LEU A 60 -4.19 0.05 -1.47
C LEU A 60 -3.84 1.54 -1.56
N SER A 61 -3.26 1.93 -2.68
CA SER A 61 -2.94 3.33 -2.99
C SER A 61 -2.85 3.50 -4.50
N SER A 62 -3.31 4.63 -5.03
CA SER A 62 -3.23 4.90 -6.47
C SER A 62 -3.21 6.39 -6.68
N ARG A 63 -2.20 6.90 -7.37
CA ARG A 63 -2.04 8.32 -7.67
C ARG A 63 -1.24 8.46 -8.96
N LEU A 64 -1.87 8.99 -10.00
CA LEU A 64 -1.16 9.39 -11.22
C LEU A 64 -0.92 10.90 -11.20
N VAL A 65 0.35 11.29 -11.21
CA VAL A 65 0.76 12.68 -11.36
C VAL A 65 1.15 12.91 -12.81
N GLY A 66 0.53 13.93 -13.43
CA GLY A 66 0.89 14.41 -14.76
C GLY A 66 2.15 15.27 -14.74
N ARG A 67 2.22 16.26 -15.63
CA ARG A 67 3.28 17.28 -15.59
C ARG A 67 3.07 18.18 -14.38
N THR A 68 4.08 18.31 -13.53
CA THR A 68 4.07 19.13 -12.32
C THR A 68 5.36 19.95 -12.26
N ARG A 69 5.31 21.13 -11.64
CA ARG A 69 6.50 21.97 -11.35
C ARG A 69 7.10 21.72 -9.97
N ILE A 70 6.43 20.92 -9.13
CA ILE A 70 6.90 20.52 -7.82
C ILE A 70 7.21 19.02 -7.81
N PRO A 71 8.16 18.55 -6.98
CA PRO A 71 8.42 17.13 -6.82
C PRO A 71 7.15 16.39 -6.43
N ALA A 72 6.95 15.23 -7.04
CA ALA A 72 5.75 14.45 -6.80
C ALA A 72 6.00 12.96 -7.06
N CYS A 73 5.08 12.14 -6.58
CA CYS A 73 5.13 10.70 -6.76
C CYS A 73 3.92 10.21 -7.54
N SER A 74 4.19 9.51 -8.65
CA SER A 74 3.20 8.69 -9.34
C SER A 74 3.33 7.27 -8.83
N LEU A 75 2.27 6.71 -8.28
CA LEU A 75 2.32 5.41 -7.62
C LEU A 75 1.01 4.65 -7.74
N VAL A 76 1.11 3.34 -7.66
CA VAL A 76 -0.04 2.46 -7.52
C VAL A 76 0.38 1.20 -6.79
N PHE A 77 -0.39 0.79 -5.81
CA PHE A 77 -0.22 -0.42 -5.02
C PHE A 77 -1.57 -1.13 -4.93
N VAL A 78 -1.56 -2.43 -5.15
CA VAL A 78 -2.76 -3.27 -5.11
C VAL A 78 -2.52 -4.51 -4.26
N ARG A 79 -3.59 -4.98 -3.62
CA ARG A 79 -3.65 -6.32 -3.03
C ARG A 79 -3.97 -7.30 -4.15
N LEU A 80 -3.01 -8.14 -4.51
CA LEU A 80 -3.20 -9.22 -5.46
C LEU A 80 -4.32 -10.16 -5.01
N SER A 81 -4.93 -10.86 -5.96
CA SER A 81 -5.93 -11.91 -5.68
C SER A 81 -5.40 -12.97 -4.71
N ALA A 82 -6.29 -13.76 -4.12
CA ALA A 82 -5.92 -14.79 -3.13
C ALA A 82 -4.89 -15.81 -3.64
N ASN A 83 -4.88 -16.10 -4.95
CA ASN A 83 -3.99 -17.06 -5.58
C ASN A 83 -3.22 -16.42 -6.75
N PRO A 84 -2.28 -15.49 -6.49
CA PRO A 84 -1.55 -14.84 -7.55
C PRO A 84 -0.52 -15.79 -8.18
N PRO A 85 -0.16 -15.61 -9.47
CA PRO A 85 0.93 -16.37 -10.08
C PRO A 85 2.22 -16.27 -9.27
N THR A 86 2.94 -17.37 -9.09
CA THR A 86 4.21 -17.36 -8.33
C THR A 86 5.31 -16.59 -9.05
N LYS A 87 5.30 -16.61 -10.39
CA LYS A 87 6.22 -15.85 -11.22
C LYS A 87 5.64 -14.49 -11.57
N PRO A 88 6.47 -13.43 -11.61
CA PRO A 88 5.98 -12.10 -11.95
C PRO A 88 5.60 -12.03 -13.44
N PRO A 89 4.67 -11.13 -13.82
CA PRO A 89 4.19 -11.00 -15.19
C PRO A 89 5.30 -10.49 -16.13
N THR A 90 5.28 -10.92 -17.39
CA THR A 90 6.16 -10.34 -18.40
C THR A 90 5.68 -8.96 -18.83
N ILE A 91 6.62 -8.12 -19.26
CA ILE A 91 6.32 -6.76 -19.66
C ILE A 91 5.48 -6.74 -20.95
N THR A 92 4.40 -5.96 -20.96
CA THR A 92 3.68 -5.66 -22.21
C THR A 92 4.31 -4.44 -22.88
N LEU A 93 5.05 -4.66 -23.97
CA LEU A 93 5.79 -3.60 -24.67
C LEU A 93 4.90 -2.56 -25.36
N ASN A 94 3.62 -2.85 -25.59
CA ASN A 94 2.69 -2.00 -26.34
C ASN A 94 1.82 -1.06 -25.46
N ARG A 95 2.28 -0.72 -24.25
CA ARG A 95 1.58 0.23 -23.36
C ARG A 95 2.38 1.51 -23.21
N ASN A 96 1.65 2.63 -23.09
CA ASN A 96 2.23 3.88 -22.58
C ASN A 96 3.00 3.57 -21.31
N ARG A 97 4.25 4.06 -21.22
CA ARG A 97 5.17 3.75 -20.12
C ARG A 97 4.60 4.06 -18.75
N SER A 98 3.75 5.08 -18.66
CA SER A 98 3.06 5.45 -17.42
C SER A 98 2.12 4.35 -16.89
N TYR A 99 1.69 3.42 -17.74
CA TYR A 99 0.78 2.31 -17.41
C TYR A 99 1.45 0.94 -17.53
N ARG A 100 2.78 0.89 -17.57
CA ARG A 100 3.54 -0.35 -17.70
C ARG A 100 3.77 -0.95 -16.32
N PHE A 101 3.71 -2.26 -16.23
CA PHE A 101 4.12 -3.04 -15.06
C PHE A 101 5.01 -4.20 -15.52
N GLY A 102 6.07 -4.46 -14.76
CA GLY A 102 7.09 -5.45 -15.11
C GLY A 102 8.32 -4.89 -15.82
N GLY A 103 9.21 -5.80 -16.21
CA GLY A 103 10.55 -5.51 -16.69
C GLY A 103 11.48 -6.70 -16.50
N ALA A 104 12.79 -6.42 -16.39
CA ALA A 104 13.78 -7.42 -16.03
C ALA A 104 13.70 -7.69 -14.52
N TRP A 105 12.81 -8.61 -14.13
CA TRP A 105 12.60 -8.95 -12.73
C TRP A 105 13.85 -9.54 -12.10
N GLN A 106 14.14 -9.07 -10.89
CA GLN A 106 15.20 -9.56 -10.03
C GLN A 106 14.57 -10.12 -8.76
N PRO A 107 15.05 -11.27 -8.25
CA PRO A 107 14.56 -11.82 -7.00
C PRO A 107 15.00 -10.95 -5.82
N THR A 108 14.17 -10.90 -4.79
CA THR A 108 14.52 -10.39 -3.46
C THR A 108 15.13 -11.53 -2.60
N PRO A 109 15.87 -11.23 -1.52
CA PRO A 109 16.18 -9.92 -0.97
C PRO A 109 17.04 -9.09 -1.91
N MET A 110 16.78 -7.79 -1.93
CA MET A 110 17.57 -6.84 -2.70
C MET A 110 19.00 -6.77 -2.11
N ARG A 111 19.97 -7.37 -2.81
CA ARG A 111 21.33 -7.60 -2.28
C ARG A 111 22.16 -6.33 -2.09
N GLU A 112 21.87 -5.29 -2.85
CA GLU A 112 22.47 -3.97 -2.68
C GLU A 112 21.34 -3.02 -2.33
N ALA A 113 21.50 -2.23 -1.27
CA ALA A 113 20.70 -1.03 -1.07
C ALA A 113 20.98 -0.10 -2.25
N THR A 114 20.33 -0.33 -3.40
CA THR A 114 20.43 0.61 -4.51
C THR A 114 19.84 1.90 -3.96
N PRO A 115 20.62 3.00 -3.92
CA PRO A 115 20.20 4.25 -3.28
C PRO A 115 18.80 4.65 -3.71
N VAL A 116 18.48 4.37 -4.99
CA VAL A 116 17.20 4.62 -5.63
C VAL A 116 16.00 4.05 -4.88
N VAL A 117 16.02 2.84 -4.32
CA VAL A 117 14.80 2.29 -3.69
C VAL A 117 14.57 2.88 -2.31
N ASP A 118 15.63 3.00 -1.51
CA ASP A 118 15.56 3.65 -0.19
C ASP A 118 15.23 5.14 -0.33
N ASP A 119 15.84 5.81 -1.31
CA ASP A 119 15.55 7.20 -1.67
C ASP A 119 14.09 7.36 -2.09
N LEU A 120 13.57 6.46 -2.93
CA LEU A 120 12.21 6.56 -3.44
C LEU A 120 11.17 6.26 -2.34
N LEU A 121 11.46 5.33 -1.44
CA LEU A 121 10.68 5.15 -0.21
C LEU A 121 10.76 6.37 0.72
N GLY A 122 11.91 7.05 0.77
CA GLY A 122 12.08 8.30 1.50
C GLY A 122 11.24 9.44 0.90
N TYR A 123 11.35 9.66 -0.41
CA TYR A 123 10.65 10.73 -1.12
C TYR A 123 9.15 10.51 -1.28
N CYS A 124 8.73 9.25 -1.48
CA CYS A 124 7.34 8.90 -1.75
C CYS A 124 6.62 8.27 -0.54
N GLY A 125 7.30 8.04 0.58
CA GLY A 125 6.75 7.30 1.72
C GLY A 125 5.44 7.88 2.26
N GLU A 126 5.32 9.21 2.32
CA GLU A 126 4.07 9.88 2.72
C GLU A 126 2.94 9.58 1.73
N ALA A 127 3.21 9.68 0.42
CA ALA A 127 2.22 9.43 -0.63
C ALA A 127 1.84 7.95 -0.75
N ILE A 128 2.75 7.02 -0.42
CA ILE A 128 2.48 5.58 -0.40
C ILE A 128 1.55 5.22 0.76
N GLY A 129 1.69 5.93 1.90
CA GLY A 129 1.03 5.59 3.15
C GLY A 129 1.85 4.61 3.99
N LYS A 130 1.73 4.71 5.32
CA LYS A 130 2.58 3.97 6.27
C LYS A 130 2.50 2.46 6.10
N THR A 131 1.28 1.91 5.97
CA THR A 131 1.04 0.47 5.85
C THR A 131 1.64 -0.10 4.57
N ALA A 132 1.31 0.47 3.41
CA ALA A 132 1.86 0.03 2.13
C ALA A 132 3.38 0.21 2.04
N ALA A 133 3.93 1.26 2.65
CA ALA A 133 5.38 1.45 2.73
C ALA A 133 6.06 0.38 3.59
N ALA A 134 5.44 -0.07 4.68
CA ALA A 134 5.95 -1.16 5.51
C ALA A 134 5.92 -2.50 4.74
N GLU A 135 4.79 -2.84 4.11
CA GLU A 135 4.67 -4.05 3.29
C GLU A 135 5.67 -4.07 2.13
N LEU A 136 5.89 -2.92 1.48
CA LEU A 136 6.88 -2.79 0.42
C LEU A 136 8.31 -3.04 0.93
N ARG A 137 8.67 -2.50 2.09
CA ARG A 137 9.98 -2.81 2.72
C ARG A 137 10.12 -4.30 3.00
N THR A 138 9.09 -4.93 3.56
CA THR A 138 9.08 -6.38 3.79
C THR A 138 9.24 -7.17 2.50
N ALA A 139 8.52 -6.78 1.43
CA ALA A 139 8.64 -7.42 0.13
C ALA A 139 10.07 -7.36 -0.42
N LEU A 140 10.73 -6.21 -0.30
CA LEU A 140 12.09 -5.99 -0.80
C LEU A 140 13.17 -6.71 0.02
N SER A 141 12.92 -6.95 1.32
CA SER A 141 13.86 -7.59 2.23
C SER A 141 13.64 -9.10 2.43
N SER A 142 12.53 -9.65 1.95
CA SER A 142 12.17 -11.07 2.11
C SER A 142 12.38 -11.85 0.82
N GLU A 143 12.68 -13.15 0.92
CA GLU A 143 12.70 -14.03 -0.25
C GLU A 143 11.31 -14.21 -0.89
N GLY A 144 11.27 -14.67 -2.14
CA GLY A 144 10.03 -15.00 -2.84
C GLY A 144 9.27 -13.82 -3.43
N SER A 145 9.83 -12.61 -3.36
CA SER A 145 9.33 -11.43 -4.08
C SER A 145 10.27 -11.08 -5.23
N TYR A 146 9.80 -10.15 -6.06
CA TYR A 146 10.51 -9.69 -7.24
C TYR A 146 10.42 -8.18 -7.32
N TYR A 147 11.49 -7.56 -7.81
CA TYR A 147 11.50 -6.15 -8.12
C TYR A 147 12.16 -5.91 -9.48
N THR A 148 11.86 -4.78 -10.10
CA THR A 148 12.60 -4.32 -11.28
C THR A 148 12.62 -2.81 -11.31
N ARG A 149 13.65 -2.27 -11.94
CA ARG A 149 13.81 -0.84 -12.16
C ARG A 149 13.74 -0.54 -13.64
N ASP A 150 12.84 0.36 -14.01
CA ASP A 150 12.87 0.96 -15.33
C ASP A 150 13.85 2.12 -15.33
N LEU A 151 15.01 1.93 -15.95
CA LEU A 151 16.05 2.96 -16.03
C LEU A 151 15.62 4.16 -16.88
N VAL A 152 14.60 4.02 -17.73
CA VAL A 152 14.23 5.09 -18.66
C VAL A 152 13.21 6.06 -18.07
N ASP A 153 12.27 5.59 -17.23
CA ASP A 153 11.35 6.48 -16.52
C ASP A 153 11.65 6.61 -15.02
N GLY A 154 12.62 5.85 -14.51
CA GLY A 154 13.03 5.85 -13.11
C GLY A 154 12.04 5.16 -12.18
N SER A 155 11.06 4.42 -12.70
CA SER A 155 10.08 3.71 -11.86
C SER A 155 10.64 2.41 -11.29
N VAL A 156 10.16 2.07 -10.09
CA VAL A 156 10.40 0.80 -9.42
C VAL A 156 9.09 0.03 -9.40
N HIS A 157 9.16 -1.23 -9.82
CA HIS A 157 8.05 -2.17 -9.78
C HIS A 157 8.36 -3.27 -8.77
N VAL A 158 7.36 -3.67 -7.99
CA VAL A 158 7.47 -4.77 -7.03
C VAL A 158 6.30 -5.73 -7.23
N TYR A 159 6.61 -7.02 -7.16
CA TYR A 159 5.66 -8.12 -7.22
C TYR A 159 5.99 -9.14 -6.12
N ALA A 160 5.13 -9.26 -5.13
CA ALA A 160 5.31 -10.10 -3.94
C ALA A 160 4.09 -11.01 -3.78
N PRO A 161 4.06 -12.18 -4.42
CA PRO A 161 2.88 -13.04 -4.46
C PRO A 161 2.47 -13.54 -3.06
N THR A 162 3.42 -13.90 -2.20
CA THR A 162 3.15 -14.37 -0.83
C THR A 162 2.55 -13.29 0.06
N LEU A 163 2.97 -12.03 -0.11
CA LEU A 163 2.41 -10.87 0.60
C LEU A 163 1.15 -10.32 -0.09
N ARG A 164 0.76 -10.94 -1.22
CA ARG A 164 -0.30 -10.49 -2.11
C ARG A 164 -0.14 -9.01 -2.47
N LEU A 165 1.08 -8.54 -2.72
CA LEU A 165 1.35 -7.13 -3.02
C LEU A 165 1.91 -6.97 -4.43
N ALA A 166 1.37 -6.03 -5.19
CA ALA A 166 2.01 -5.54 -6.40
C ALA A 166 1.98 -4.02 -6.42
N GLY A 167 3.05 -3.41 -6.90
CA GLY A 167 3.14 -1.96 -6.88
C GLY A 167 4.11 -1.38 -7.89
N ARG A 168 3.81 -0.17 -8.34
CA ARG A 168 4.68 0.68 -9.14
C ARG A 168 4.80 2.02 -8.46
N VAL A 169 6.01 2.55 -8.39
CA VAL A 169 6.26 3.85 -7.81
C VAL A 169 7.31 4.59 -8.64
N ARG A 170 7.09 5.87 -8.87
CA ARG A 170 7.98 6.75 -9.63
C ARG A 170 8.03 8.10 -8.95
N TYR A 171 9.23 8.51 -8.58
CA TYR A 171 9.51 9.87 -8.19
C TYR A 171 9.72 10.74 -9.43
N LEU A 172 9.03 11.88 -9.47
CA LEU A 172 9.16 12.90 -10.50
C LEU A 172 9.95 14.07 -9.90
N PRO A 173 11.27 14.16 -10.15
CA PRO A 173 12.00 15.38 -9.82
C PRO A 173 11.47 16.55 -10.67
N TYR A 174 11.74 17.79 -10.25
CA TYR A 174 11.34 19.02 -10.97
C TYR A 174 11.47 18.88 -12.49
N PRO A 175 10.53 19.46 -13.28
CA PRO A 175 10.68 19.47 -14.73
C PRO A 175 11.88 20.34 -15.07
N HIS A 176 12.91 19.75 -15.68
CA HIS A 176 13.92 20.48 -16.44
C HIS A 176 13.33 20.96 -17.76
#